data_AF-A0A954IN45-F1
#
_entry.id   AF-A0A954IN45-F1
#
_cell.length_a   1.000
_cell.length_b   1.000
_cell.length_c   1.000
_cell.angle_alpha   90.00
_cell.angle_beta   90.00
_cell.angle_gamma   90.00
#
_symmetry.space_group_name_H-M   'P 1'
#
loop_
_entity.id
_entity.type
_entity.pdbx_description
1 polymer ?
#
loop_
_entity_poly.entity_id
_entity_poly.type
_entity_poly.pdbx_seq_one_letter_code
_entity_poly.pdbx_strand_id
1 'polypeptide(L)'
;MANEPNPAADEQPEGSSSLPSAAQESGLGDDDLDTSSPPQGTVDEEDELPEDLPLTAEMVEEEAIRGDFMLRCAVILLAVLLGFGAISSTRILVHIRSGDFMRANGFLPGPEDPFSFATGAVVAEDGGQVAVKAVNPAWLFDHVSSLIYMVGGFAGISLVKGLLAALIAWRLMRISVPGMPTWWNSICVACAVVAISTDFAPLTELVTLLGVTILLSLLHQHRESDGQISTVRFPLLVAIWCNFDTHAWIGPLILLLYAAGARLTDILRRRSELDGETAEPSVSSTGLWLAAVASIAALLINPFPFNSLLSPIATYTVEYAQMAEHLPVTSGTGADGRLDFASMLDTDAIAKFDHTHVAGLVVILLATCVLVISWSRNDLPIALVLGGLFVLSVFALHELPVTSIVAAVAAGTTAQR
;
A
#
# COMPACT_ATOMS: atom_id res chain seq x y z
N MET A 1 -35.39 49.50 4.14
CA MET A 1 -36.19 50.05 3.03
C MET A 1 -35.26 50.82 2.10
N ALA A 2 -34.72 50.13 1.09
CA ALA A 2 -34.20 50.70 -0.14
C ALA A 2 -34.16 49.51 -1.14
N ASN A 3 -35.01 49.60 -2.17
CA ASN A 3 -35.17 48.63 -3.24
C ASN A 3 -33.98 48.71 -4.19
N GLU A 4 -33.31 47.60 -4.48
CA GLU A 4 -32.45 47.47 -5.66
C GLU A 4 -33.21 46.76 -6.79
N PRO A 5 -33.00 47.19 -8.05
CA PRO A 5 -33.77 46.72 -9.20
C PRO A 5 -33.17 45.47 -9.84
N ASN A 6 -34.08 44.58 -10.22
CA ASN A 6 -33.89 43.41 -11.08
C ASN A 6 -33.72 43.84 -12.55
N PRO A 7 -32.69 43.38 -13.28
CA PRO A 7 -32.71 43.37 -14.74
C PRO A 7 -33.06 41.97 -15.24
N ALA A 8 -34.29 41.85 -15.73
CA ALA A 8 -34.73 40.75 -16.56
C ALA A 8 -34.09 40.83 -17.96
N ALA A 9 -33.71 39.66 -18.43
CA ALA A 9 -33.98 39.12 -19.76
C ALA A 9 -33.41 39.85 -20.98
N ASP A 10 -32.49 39.18 -21.66
CA ASP A 10 -32.41 39.26 -23.12
C ASP A 10 -32.31 37.85 -23.71
N GLU A 11 -33.09 37.68 -24.76
CA GLU A 11 -33.50 36.44 -25.42
C GLU A 11 -32.54 36.06 -26.57
N GLN A 12 -32.34 34.74 -26.74
CA GLN A 12 -32.10 34.00 -28.00
C GLN A 12 -30.77 34.18 -28.78
N PRO A 13 -30.38 33.25 -29.70
CA PRO A 13 -31.10 32.07 -30.18
C PRO A 13 -30.31 30.73 -30.15
N GLU A 14 -31.08 29.68 -30.40
CA GLU A 14 -30.69 28.30 -30.66
C GLU A 14 -29.62 28.16 -31.77
N GLY A 15 -28.48 27.59 -31.41
CA GLY A 15 -27.47 27.11 -32.36
C GLY A 15 -27.64 25.61 -32.61
N SER A 16 -28.42 25.28 -33.63
CA SER A 16 -28.55 23.93 -34.19
C SER A 16 -27.25 23.52 -34.90
N SER A 17 -26.43 22.67 -34.27
CA SER A 17 -25.33 22.02 -34.99
C SER A 17 -25.87 20.85 -35.82
N SER A 18 -26.04 21.14 -37.09
CA SER A 18 -26.30 20.19 -38.17
C SER A 18 -25.19 19.13 -38.23
N LEU A 19 -25.59 17.87 -38.14
CA LEU A 19 -24.81 16.72 -38.55
C LEU A 19 -24.68 16.73 -40.08
N PRO A 20 -23.48 16.51 -40.67
CA PRO A 20 -23.37 16.29 -42.10
C PRO A 20 -23.92 14.89 -42.45
N SER A 21 -25.05 14.93 -43.14
CA SER A 21 -25.60 13.86 -43.95
C SER A 21 -24.90 13.80 -45.31
N ALA A 22 -24.87 12.60 -45.89
CA ALA A 22 -24.56 12.24 -47.27
C ALA A 22 -23.09 11.93 -47.64
N ALA A 23 -22.83 10.64 -47.83
CA ALA A 23 -22.33 10.12 -49.10
C ALA A 23 -22.78 8.64 -49.26
N GLN A 24 -23.93 8.48 -49.91
CA GLN A 24 -24.24 7.27 -50.68
C GLN A 24 -23.35 7.28 -51.92
N GLU A 25 -22.54 6.24 -52.10
CA GLU A 25 -22.14 5.81 -53.45
C GLU A 25 -22.59 4.36 -53.63
N SER A 26 -23.77 4.25 -54.21
CA SER A 26 -24.25 3.08 -54.94
C SER A 26 -23.58 3.07 -56.31
N GLY A 27 -22.55 2.24 -56.48
CA GLY A 27 -21.99 1.89 -57.78
C GLY A 27 -22.44 0.49 -58.19
N LEU A 28 -23.58 0.41 -58.87
CA LEU A 28 -23.96 -0.74 -59.70
C LEU A 28 -23.09 -0.71 -60.95
N GLY A 29 -22.17 -1.66 -61.06
CA GLY A 29 -21.44 -2.00 -62.27
C GLY A 29 -21.56 -3.49 -62.51
N ASP A 30 -22.58 -3.87 -63.29
CA ASP A 30 -22.55 -5.09 -64.09
C ASP A 30 -21.46 -4.88 -65.14
N ASP A 31 -20.37 -5.64 -65.02
CA ASP A 31 -19.54 -6.01 -66.16
C ASP A 31 -19.16 -7.48 -65.96
N ASP A 32 -19.84 -8.33 -66.74
CA ASP A 32 -19.30 -9.59 -67.25
C ASP A 32 -17.81 -9.38 -67.58
N LEU A 33 -16.93 -10.26 -67.10
CA LEU A 33 -15.78 -10.79 -67.85
C LEU A 33 -14.94 -11.74 -66.99
N ASP A 34 -14.71 -12.92 -67.57
CA ASP A 34 -13.70 -13.94 -67.29
C ASP A 34 -13.68 -14.64 -65.91
N THR A 35 -14.40 -15.76 -65.91
CA THR A 35 -14.04 -17.00 -65.24
C THR A 35 -12.70 -17.55 -65.75
N SER A 36 -11.59 -16.84 -65.50
CA SER A 36 -10.28 -17.47 -65.44
C SER A 36 -10.07 -17.92 -64.00
N SER A 37 -10.27 -19.21 -63.76
CA SER A 37 -9.88 -19.87 -62.51
C SER A 37 -8.48 -19.38 -62.12
N PRO A 38 -8.27 -18.84 -60.90
CA PRO A 38 -6.90 -18.69 -60.43
C PRO A 38 -6.27 -20.10 -60.51
N PRO A 39 -5.04 -20.23 -61.02
CA PRO A 39 -4.35 -21.51 -60.95
C PRO A 39 -4.46 -21.94 -59.50
N GLN A 40 -4.84 -23.19 -59.27
CA GLN A 40 -4.64 -23.86 -57.98
C GLN A 40 -3.13 -23.76 -57.72
N GLY A 41 -2.72 -22.63 -57.13
CA GLY A 41 -1.46 -22.50 -56.46
C GLY A 41 -1.50 -23.59 -55.44
N THR A 42 -0.61 -24.57 -55.66
CA THR A 42 -0.12 -25.44 -54.62
C THR A 42 -0.07 -24.62 -53.34
N VAL A 43 -0.93 -24.98 -52.38
CA VAL A 43 -0.83 -24.45 -51.02
C VAL A 43 0.60 -24.76 -50.65
N ASP A 44 1.46 -23.73 -50.66
CA ASP A 44 2.84 -23.88 -50.25
C ASP A 44 2.78 -24.36 -48.81
N GLU A 45 3.00 -25.66 -48.61
CA GLU A 45 3.20 -26.34 -47.32
C GLU A 45 4.45 -25.76 -46.59
N GLU A 46 5.04 -24.67 -47.08
CA GLU A 46 6.21 -23.99 -46.52
C GLU A 46 5.87 -22.99 -45.39
N ASP A 47 4.58 -22.70 -45.14
CA ASP A 47 4.11 -21.93 -43.97
C ASP A 47 3.52 -22.83 -42.86
N GLU A 48 3.76 -24.15 -42.93
CA GLU A 48 3.54 -25.03 -41.78
C GLU A 48 4.62 -24.69 -40.73
N LEU A 49 4.24 -23.83 -39.76
CA LEU A 49 5.07 -23.50 -38.61
C LEU A 49 5.72 -24.80 -38.11
N PRO A 50 7.07 -24.84 -37.99
CA PRO A 50 7.79 -26.07 -37.71
C PRO A 50 7.13 -26.78 -36.53
N GLU A 51 6.71 -28.03 -36.74
CA GLU A 51 6.01 -28.86 -35.76
C GLU A 51 6.62 -28.64 -34.39
N ASP A 52 5.80 -28.23 -33.41
CA ASP A 52 6.20 -27.88 -32.04
C ASP A 52 7.21 -28.91 -31.52
N LEU A 53 8.50 -28.60 -31.67
CA LEU A 53 9.57 -29.49 -31.24
C LEU A 53 9.38 -29.64 -29.73
N PRO A 54 9.19 -30.87 -29.22
CA PRO A 54 8.97 -31.07 -27.80
C PRO A 54 10.17 -30.47 -27.06
N LEU A 55 9.91 -29.40 -26.31
CA LEU A 55 10.93 -28.68 -25.56
C LEU A 55 11.68 -29.71 -24.71
N THR A 56 13.00 -29.75 -24.88
CA THR A 56 13.83 -30.52 -23.96
C THR A 56 13.65 -29.96 -22.55
N ALA A 57 13.78 -30.80 -21.53
CA ALA A 57 13.57 -30.36 -20.14
C ALA A 57 14.43 -29.13 -19.77
N GLU A 58 15.64 -29.02 -20.33
CA GLU A 58 16.54 -27.88 -20.16
C GLU A 58 15.93 -26.58 -20.74
N MET A 59 15.32 -26.65 -21.94
CA MET A 59 14.66 -25.48 -22.54
C MET A 59 13.42 -25.04 -21.75
N VAL A 60 12.68 -25.99 -21.15
CA VAL A 60 11.54 -25.66 -20.28
C VAL A 60 11.99 -24.95 -19.00
N GLU A 61 13.10 -25.39 -18.41
CA GLU A 61 13.68 -24.73 -17.22
C GLU A 61 14.18 -23.31 -17.54
N GLU A 62 14.89 -23.14 -18.65
CA GLU A 62 15.35 -21.81 -19.10
C GLU A 62 14.17 -20.84 -19.35
N GLU A 63 13.10 -21.31 -20.01
CA GLU A 63 11.92 -20.50 -20.24
C GLU A 63 11.17 -20.20 -18.94
N ALA A 64 11.13 -21.14 -17.99
CA ALA A 64 10.55 -20.91 -16.66
C ALA A 64 11.32 -19.84 -15.87
N ILE A 65 12.66 -19.86 -15.91
CA ILE A 65 13.51 -18.85 -15.27
C ILE A 65 13.29 -17.47 -15.94
N ARG A 66 13.20 -17.43 -17.27
CA ARG A 66 12.92 -16.21 -18.02
C ARG A 66 11.53 -15.66 -17.67
N GLY A 67 10.52 -16.52 -17.64
CA GLY A 67 9.16 -16.17 -17.23
C GLY A 67 9.10 -15.61 -15.82
N ASP A 68 9.78 -16.23 -14.87
CA ASP A 68 9.88 -15.75 -13.48
C ASP A 68 10.56 -14.37 -13.38
N PHE A 69 11.62 -14.14 -14.16
CA PHE A 69 12.22 -12.81 -14.26
C PHE A 69 11.25 -11.77 -14.87
N MET A 70 10.58 -12.11 -15.97
CA MET A 70 9.63 -11.22 -16.64
C MET A 70 8.45 -10.85 -15.74
N LEU A 71 7.91 -11.82 -14.97
CA LEU A 71 6.84 -11.57 -14.00
C LEU A 71 7.26 -10.57 -12.92
N ARG A 72 8.47 -10.72 -12.36
CA ARG A 72 9.00 -9.75 -11.37
C ARG A 72 9.10 -8.34 -11.95
N CYS A 73 9.63 -8.22 -13.16
CA CYS A 73 9.73 -6.94 -13.85
C CYS A 73 8.34 -6.34 -14.15
N ALA A 74 7.38 -7.16 -14.57
CA ALA A 74 6.02 -6.74 -14.87
C ALA A 74 5.31 -6.18 -13.64
N VAL A 75 5.47 -6.80 -12.46
CA VAL A 75 4.86 -6.31 -11.22
C VAL A 75 5.51 -5.02 -10.72
N ILE A 76 6.82 -4.87 -10.87
CA ILE A 76 7.50 -3.59 -10.56
C ILE A 76 7.00 -2.50 -11.50
N LEU A 77 6.87 -2.79 -12.80
CA LEU A 77 6.29 -1.86 -13.77
C LEU A 77 4.84 -1.52 -13.44
N LEU A 78 4.03 -2.50 -13.03
CA LEU A 78 2.66 -2.28 -12.57
C LEU A 78 2.63 -1.30 -11.38
N ALA A 79 3.49 -1.50 -10.38
CA ALA A 79 3.59 -0.59 -9.24
C ALA A 79 3.99 0.83 -9.66
N VAL A 80 4.90 0.97 -10.63
CA VAL A 80 5.28 2.27 -11.21
C VAL A 80 4.08 2.93 -11.91
N LEU A 81 3.35 2.18 -12.74
CA LEU A 81 2.20 2.71 -13.48
C LEU A 81 1.09 3.19 -12.53
N LEU A 82 0.76 2.40 -11.51
CA LEU A 82 -0.19 2.78 -10.47
C LEU A 82 0.33 3.96 -9.63
N GLY A 83 1.64 3.97 -9.35
CA GLY A 83 2.34 5.05 -8.67
C GLY A 83 2.46 6.35 -9.47
N PHE A 84 2.15 6.36 -10.78
CA PHE A 84 2.07 7.59 -11.58
C PHE A 84 0.63 8.14 -11.72
N GLY A 85 -0.31 7.62 -10.93
CA GLY A 85 -1.69 8.13 -10.89
C GLY A 85 -1.79 9.61 -10.50
N ALA A 86 -2.93 10.25 -10.83
CA ALA A 86 -3.20 11.65 -10.56
C ALA A 86 -3.06 12.00 -9.07
N ILE A 87 -2.55 13.20 -8.77
CA ILE A 87 -2.51 13.74 -7.41
C ILE A 87 -3.90 14.32 -7.12
N SER A 88 -4.77 13.53 -6.48
CA SER A 88 -6.14 13.92 -6.14
C SER A 88 -6.27 14.61 -4.78
N SER A 89 -5.32 14.37 -3.86
CA SER A 89 -5.39 14.91 -2.50
C SER A 89 -4.78 16.30 -2.40
N THR A 90 -5.52 17.24 -1.82
CA THR A 90 -5.03 18.58 -1.50
C THR A 90 -4.13 18.63 -0.26
N ARG A 91 -4.09 17.55 0.55
CA ARG A 91 -3.29 17.47 1.78
C ARG A 91 -1.79 17.64 1.51
N ILE A 92 -1.30 17.19 0.36
CA ILE A 92 0.11 17.39 -0.05
C ILE A 92 0.51 18.86 -0.09
N LEU A 93 -0.41 19.78 -0.41
CA LEU A 93 -0.12 21.21 -0.42
C LEU A 93 0.18 21.72 0.99
N VAL A 94 -0.49 21.18 2.01
CA VAL A 94 -0.23 21.50 3.42
C VAL A 94 1.16 21.00 3.81
N HIS A 95 1.52 19.76 3.47
CA HIS A 95 2.85 19.21 3.75
C HIS A 95 3.98 20.04 3.11
N ILE A 96 3.81 20.46 1.84
CA ILE A 96 4.78 21.33 1.14
C ILE A 96 4.91 22.68 1.86
N ARG A 97 3.78 23.33 2.18
CA ARG A 97 3.78 24.67 2.79
C ARG A 97 4.26 24.65 4.25
N SER A 98 3.91 23.62 5.00
CA SER A 98 4.42 23.36 6.34
C SER A 98 5.95 23.20 6.31
N GLY A 99 6.49 22.42 5.37
CA GLY A 99 7.93 22.27 5.19
C GLY A 99 8.63 23.58 4.79
N ASP A 100 8.04 24.38 3.89
CA ASP A 100 8.56 25.71 3.54
C ASP A 100 8.60 26.63 4.77
N PHE A 101 7.51 26.64 5.54
CA PHE A 101 7.40 27.47 6.74
C PHE A 101 8.41 27.07 7.81
N MET A 102 8.57 25.77 8.08
CA MET A 102 9.60 25.29 9.01
C MET A 102 10.99 25.70 8.52
N ARG A 103 11.36 25.45 7.26
CA ARG A 103 12.69 25.85 6.75
C ARG A 103 12.96 27.35 6.89
N ALA A 104 11.94 28.21 6.82
CA ALA A 104 12.07 29.66 7.02
C ALA A 104 12.11 30.10 8.49
N ASN A 105 11.47 29.37 9.42
CA ASN A 105 11.27 29.80 10.82
C ASN A 105 11.97 28.91 11.86
N GLY A 106 12.63 27.83 11.43
CA GLY A 106 13.36 26.89 12.29
C GLY A 106 13.20 25.43 11.85
N PHE A 107 14.25 24.62 12.00
CA PHE A 107 14.23 23.24 11.50
C PHE A 107 13.14 22.34 12.14
N LEU A 108 12.80 22.58 13.40
CA LEU A 108 11.78 21.81 14.13
C LEU A 108 10.42 22.52 14.10
N PRO A 109 9.30 21.78 14.21
CA PRO A 109 7.97 22.34 14.31
C PRO A 109 7.86 23.40 15.41
N GLY A 110 7.37 24.58 15.04
CA GLY A 110 7.05 25.66 15.97
C GLY A 110 5.80 25.37 16.78
N PRO A 111 5.50 26.19 17.81
CA PRO A 111 4.26 26.08 18.59
C PRO A 111 3.01 26.53 17.82
N GLU A 112 3.19 27.37 16.80
CA GLU A 112 2.12 27.92 15.97
C GLU A 112 2.06 27.21 14.62
N ASP A 113 0.87 26.79 14.20
CA ASP A 113 0.60 26.33 12.83
C ASP A 113 -0.22 27.39 12.10
N PRO A 114 0.38 28.09 11.11
CA PRO A 114 -0.31 29.14 10.36
C PRO A 114 -1.31 28.58 9.33
N PHE A 115 -1.32 27.26 9.10
CA PHE A 115 -2.17 26.62 8.10
C PHE A 115 -3.43 25.98 8.68
N SER A 116 -3.52 25.84 10.00
CA SER A 116 -4.73 25.39 10.69
C SER A 116 -5.59 26.58 11.11
N PHE A 117 -6.88 26.55 10.72
CA PHE A 117 -7.85 27.56 11.14
C PHE A 117 -8.19 27.45 12.63
N ALA A 118 -8.09 26.24 13.20
CA ALA A 118 -8.47 25.95 14.58
C ALA A 118 -7.39 26.31 15.62
N THR A 119 -6.14 26.50 15.19
CA THR A 119 -5.03 26.96 16.05
C THR A 119 -5.03 28.48 16.25
N GLY A 120 -5.86 29.22 15.52
CA GLY A 120 -6.09 30.64 15.74
C GLY A 120 -6.81 30.89 17.06
N ALA A 121 -6.03 31.18 18.11
CA ALA A 121 -6.44 31.68 19.44
C ALA A 121 -7.89 31.33 19.81
N VAL A 122 -8.11 30.12 20.33
CA VAL A 122 -9.39 29.81 20.97
C VAL A 122 -9.51 30.76 22.16
N VAL A 123 -10.49 31.66 22.09
CA VAL A 123 -10.84 32.54 23.20
C VAL A 123 -11.47 31.65 24.27
N ALA A 124 -10.74 31.40 25.35
CA ALA A 124 -11.30 30.72 26.52
C ALA A 124 -12.53 31.50 27.01
N GLU A 125 -13.47 30.82 27.67
CA GLU A 125 -14.68 31.46 28.23
C GLU A 125 -14.37 32.66 29.15
N ASP A 126 -13.17 32.69 29.73
CA ASP A 126 -12.65 33.77 30.57
C ASP A 126 -12.01 34.96 29.79
N GLY A 127 -12.08 34.96 28.45
CA GLY A 127 -11.51 35.99 27.58
C GLY A 127 -9.99 35.87 27.36
N GLY A 128 -9.34 34.83 27.89
CA GLY A 128 -7.92 34.54 27.64
C GLY A 128 -7.72 33.82 26.31
N GLN A 129 -6.75 34.25 25.50
CA GLN A 129 -6.34 33.50 24.31
C GLN A 129 -5.51 32.29 24.74
N VAL A 130 -6.01 31.08 24.52
CA VAL A 130 -5.22 29.85 24.68
C VAL A 130 -4.67 29.47 23.32
N ALA A 131 -3.36 29.64 23.13
CA ALA A 131 -2.67 29.13 21.95
C ALA A 131 -2.70 27.60 22.00
N VAL A 132 -3.51 26.99 21.14
CA VAL A 132 -3.50 25.53 20.97
C VAL A 132 -2.19 25.19 20.28
N LYS A 133 -1.31 24.48 20.99
CA LYS A 133 -0.02 24.06 20.44
C LYS A 133 -0.28 23.17 19.22
N ALA A 134 0.20 23.60 18.06
CA ALA A 134 0.12 22.78 16.86
C ALA A 134 0.97 21.51 17.03
N VAL A 135 0.37 20.36 16.75
CA VAL A 135 1.05 19.07 16.78
C VAL A 135 1.18 18.60 15.35
N ASN A 136 2.42 18.39 14.92
CA ASN A 136 2.72 17.84 13.60
C ASN A 136 3.73 16.69 13.74
N PRO A 137 3.27 15.45 13.98
CA PRO A 137 4.18 14.32 14.18
C PRO A 137 4.94 13.95 12.90
N ALA A 138 4.39 14.22 11.72
CA ALA A 138 4.96 13.92 10.41
C ALA A 138 5.90 15.02 9.86
N TRP A 139 6.51 15.81 10.74
CA TRP A 139 7.31 16.98 10.37
C TRP A 139 8.45 16.71 9.37
N LEU A 140 9.05 15.51 9.40
CA LEU A 140 10.15 15.19 8.49
C LEU A 140 9.63 14.91 7.07
N PHE A 141 8.42 14.37 6.96
CA PHE A 141 7.75 14.21 5.67
C PHE A 141 7.47 15.56 5.00
N ASP A 142 7.08 16.57 5.78
CA ASP A 142 6.87 17.93 5.29
C ASP A 142 8.15 18.53 4.70
N HIS A 143 9.28 18.40 5.41
CA HIS A 143 10.58 18.86 4.90
C HIS A 143 10.97 18.18 3.59
N VAL A 144 10.81 16.86 3.52
CA VAL A 144 11.15 16.09 2.32
C VAL A 144 10.23 16.44 1.15
N SER A 145 8.93 16.53 1.38
CA SER A 145 7.94 16.90 0.36
C SER A 145 8.16 18.32 -0.16
N SER A 146 8.41 19.26 0.75
CA SER A 146 8.78 20.64 0.43
C SER A 146 10.07 20.72 -0.41
N LEU A 147 11.09 19.94 -0.06
CA LEU A 147 12.35 19.89 -0.81
C LEU A 147 12.16 19.32 -2.22
N ILE A 148 11.42 18.21 -2.36
CA ILE A 148 11.12 17.60 -3.65
C ILE A 148 10.36 18.59 -4.54
N TYR A 149 9.35 19.27 -3.97
CA TYR A 149 8.58 20.27 -4.68
C TYR A 149 9.43 21.47 -5.12
N MET A 150 10.34 21.94 -4.25
CA MET A 150 11.24 23.05 -4.57
C MET A 150 12.16 22.73 -5.77
N VAL A 151 12.61 21.48 -5.89
CA VAL A 151 13.53 21.06 -6.96
C VAL A 151 12.80 20.71 -8.26
N GLY A 152 11.69 19.98 -8.19
CA GLY A 152 11.03 19.39 -9.36
C GLY A 152 9.55 19.72 -9.51
N GLY A 153 8.98 20.57 -8.65
CA GLY A 153 7.54 20.85 -8.60
C GLY A 153 6.71 19.57 -8.42
N PHE A 154 5.50 19.58 -8.97
CA PHE A 154 4.61 18.40 -8.95
C PHE A 154 5.16 17.22 -9.76
N ALA A 155 5.94 17.48 -10.82
CA ALA A 155 6.59 16.41 -11.59
C ALA A 155 7.59 15.63 -10.72
N GLY A 156 8.36 16.35 -9.87
CA GLY A 156 9.25 15.74 -8.88
C GLY A 156 8.50 14.88 -7.87
N ILE A 157 7.37 15.35 -7.35
CA ILE A 157 6.52 14.59 -6.43
C ILE A 157 6.00 13.32 -7.09
N SER A 158 5.42 13.42 -8.30
CA SER A 158 4.92 12.26 -9.04
C SER A 158 6.03 11.25 -9.35
N LEU A 159 7.23 11.72 -9.71
CA LEU A 159 8.38 10.85 -9.95
C LEU A 159 8.81 10.12 -8.68
N VAL A 160 8.96 10.82 -7.55
CA VAL A 160 9.35 10.20 -6.27
C VAL A 160 8.29 9.19 -5.83
N LYS A 161 7.00 9.52 -5.97
CA LYS A 161 5.89 8.62 -5.67
C LYS A 161 5.97 7.31 -6.48
N GLY A 162 6.14 7.40 -7.79
CA GLY A 162 6.32 6.23 -8.67
C GLY A 162 7.56 5.40 -8.34
N LEU A 163 8.68 6.06 -8.00
CA LEU A 163 9.90 5.37 -7.56
C LEU A 163 9.75 4.66 -6.21
N LEU A 164 9.01 5.25 -5.26
CA LEU A 164 8.72 4.62 -3.98
C LEU A 164 7.80 3.41 -4.14
N ALA A 165 6.76 3.50 -4.99
CA ALA A 165 5.92 2.36 -5.34
C ALA A 165 6.75 1.21 -5.97
N ALA A 166 7.65 1.54 -6.89
CA ALA A 166 8.59 0.58 -7.47
C ALA A 166 9.50 -0.07 -6.41
N LEU A 167 10.01 0.74 -5.49
CA LEU A 167 10.88 0.29 -4.40
C LEU A 167 10.14 -0.67 -3.45
N ILE A 168 8.88 -0.38 -3.13
CA ILE A 168 8.01 -1.26 -2.33
C ILE A 168 7.86 -2.61 -3.03
N ALA A 169 7.41 -2.62 -4.29
CA ALA A 169 7.23 -3.86 -5.06
C ALA A 169 8.54 -4.64 -5.21
N TRP A 170 9.65 -3.97 -5.54
CA TRP A 170 10.96 -4.60 -5.65
C TRP A 170 11.42 -5.21 -4.33
N ARG A 171 11.20 -4.53 -3.20
CA ARG A 171 11.54 -5.07 -1.87
C ARG A 171 10.70 -6.28 -1.54
N LEU A 172 9.39 -6.27 -1.78
CA LEU A 172 8.51 -7.41 -1.54
C LEU A 172 8.92 -8.64 -2.36
N MET A 173 9.29 -8.44 -3.63
CA MET A 173 9.82 -9.52 -4.48
C MET A 173 11.10 -10.15 -3.94
N ARG A 174 11.92 -9.37 -3.23
CA ARG A 174 13.16 -9.84 -2.60
C ARG A 174 12.92 -10.61 -1.30
N ILE A 175 11.71 -10.58 -0.75
CA ILE A 175 11.30 -11.42 0.38
C ILE A 175 10.90 -12.79 -0.18
N SER A 176 11.91 -13.64 -0.39
CA SER A 176 11.73 -15.01 -0.91
C SER A 176 12.74 -15.96 -0.28
N VAL A 177 12.44 -17.25 -0.33
CA VAL A 177 13.35 -18.32 0.10
C VAL A 177 14.46 -18.48 -0.95
N PRO A 178 15.74 -18.45 -0.56
CA PRO A 178 16.86 -18.60 -1.50
C PRO A 178 16.78 -19.92 -2.28
N GLY A 179 16.99 -19.86 -3.60
CA GLY A 179 16.98 -21.04 -4.48
C GLY A 179 15.60 -21.52 -4.93
N MET A 180 14.51 -20.91 -4.43
CA MET A 180 13.15 -21.25 -4.84
C MET A 180 12.65 -20.32 -5.95
N PRO A 181 11.81 -20.81 -6.88
CA PRO A 181 11.22 -19.97 -7.92
C PRO A 181 10.31 -18.90 -7.32
N THR A 182 10.29 -17.70 -7.92
CA THR A 182 9.57 -16.53 -7.35
C THR A 182 8.26 -16.20 -8.05
N TRP A 183 7.77 -17.05 -8.95
CA TRP A 183 6.57 -16.75 -9.75
C TRP A 183 5.33 -16.63 -8.87
N TRP A 184 5.20 -17.51 -7.86
CA TRP A 184 4.08 -17.46 -6.92
C TRP A 184 4.13 -16.20 -6.05
N ASN A 185 5.32 -15.87 -5.51
CA ASN A 185 5.54 -14.61 -4.81
C ASN A 185 5.17 -13.41 -5.68
N SER A 186 5.47 -13.47 -6.99
CA SER A 186 5.13 -12.40 -7.92
C SER A 186 3.63 -12.19 -8.06
N ILE A 187 2.83 -13.27 -8.09
CA ILE A 187 1.37 -13.18 -8.11
C ILE A 187 0.85 -12.56 -6.81
N CYS A 188 1.32 -13.01 -5.66
CA CYS A 188 0.93 -12.46 -4.36
C CYS A 188 1.28 -10.98 -4.24
N VAL A 189 2.47 -10.58 -4.67
CA VAL A 189 2.91 -9.18 -4.69
C VAL A 189 2.11 -8.35 -5.68
N ALA A 190 1.73 -8.90 -6.85
CA ALA A 190 0.85 -8.21 -7.79
C ALA A 190 -0.51 -7.88 -7.15
N CYS A 191 -1.13 -8.85 -6.48
CA CYS A 191 -2.39 -8.63 -5.76
C CYS A 191 -2.23 -7.57 -4.65
N ALA A 192 -1.15 -7.63 -3.87
CA ALA A 192 -0.88 -6.61 -2.86
C ALA A 192 -0.63 -5.22 -3.46
N VAL A 193 0.10 -5.12 -4.58
CA VAL A 193 0.33 -3.85 -5.30
C VAL A 193 -0.99 -3.24 -5.78
N VAL A 194 -1.93 -4.05 -6.27
CA VAL A 194 -3.27 -3.57 -6.62
C VAL A 194 -4.04 -3.13 -5.37
N ALA A 195 -3.94 -3.90 -4.28
CA ALA A 195 -4.61 -3.58 -3.02
C ALA A 195 -4.14 -2.26 -2.39
N ILE A 196 -2.85 -1.94 -2.51
CA ILE A 196 -2.26 -0.70 -1.94
C ILE A 196 -2.23 0.46 -2.94
N SER A 197 -2.82 0.31 -4.12
CA SER A 197 -2.65 1.28 -5.21
C SER A 197 -3.30 2.64 -4.94
N THR A 198 -4.38 2.69 -4.16
CA THR A 198 -5.01 3.94 -3.68
C THR A 198 -4.08 4.73 -2.77
N ASP A 199 -3.21 4.04 -2.04
CA ASP A 199 -2.26 4.61 -1.09
C ASP A 199 -0.94 5.00 -1.75
N PHE A 200 -0.78 4.74 -3.06
CA PHE A 200 0.25 5.39 -3.88
C PHE A 200 -0.14 6.86 -4.16
N ALA A 201 -0.49 7.57 -3.10
CA ALA A 201 -0.65 9.01 -3.02
C ALA A 201 0.63 9.62 -2.42
N PRO A 202 0.97 10.88 -2.74
CA PRO A 202 2.13 11.54 -2.14
C PRO A 202 1.77 12.04 -0.73
N LEU A 203 1.40 11.11 0.15
CA LEU A 203 1.02 11.35 1.53
C LEU A 203 1.88 10.49 2.46
N THR A 204 1.68 10.61 3.77
CA THR A 204 2.50 9.92 4.76
C THR A 204 2.34 8.41 4.68
N GLU A 205 1.15 7.93 4.32
CA GLU A 205 0.77 6.51 4.22
C GLU A 205 1.72 5.73 3.31
N LEU A 206 2.23 6.35 2.24
CA LEU A 206 3.23 5.74 1.36
C LEU A 206 4.54 5.40 2.11
N VAL A 207 4.94 6.22 3.08
CA VAL A 207 6.07 5.94 3.97
C VAL A 207 5.76 4.79 4.90
N THR A 208 4.51 4.67 5.36
CA THR A 208 4.06 3.52 6.16
C THR A 208 4.13 2.21 5.38
N LEU A 209 3.66 2.18 4.13
CA LEU A 209 3.81 1.01 3.26
C LEU A 209 5.28 0.61 3.06
N LEU A 210 6.16 1.60 2.85
CA LEU A 210 7.60 1.37 2.75
C LEU A 210 8.20 0.86 4.08
N GLY A 211 7.83 1.47 5.20
CA GLY A 211 8.27 1.09 6.54
C GLY A 211 7.91 -0.35 6.88
N VAL A 212 6.65 -0.74 6.65
CA VAL A 212 6.18 -2.13 6.79
C VAL A 212 6.97 -3.07 5.89
N THR A 213 7.15 -2.72 4.62
CA THR A 213 7.89 -3.55 3.66
C THR A 213 9.34 -3.78 4.08
N ILE A 214 10.03 -2.72 4.52
CA ILE A 214 11.41 -2.82 5.03
C ILE A 214 11.44 -3.66 6.32
N LEU A 215 10.49 -3.45 7.23
CA LEU A 215 10.38 -4.21 8.47
C LEU A 215 10.21 -5.71 8.21
N LEU A 216 9.30 -6.09 7.31
CA LEU A 216 9.09 -7.49 6.92
C LEU A 216 10.34 -8.07 6.24
N SER A 217 11.04 -7.28 5.42
CA SER A 217 12.33 -7.73 4.85
C SER A 217 13.37 -7.97 5.93
N LEU A 218 13.47 -7.12 6.95
CA LEU A 218 14.39 -7.32 8.08
C LEU A 218 14.00 -8.54 8.93
N LEU A 219 12.71 -8.76 9.17
CA LEU A 219 12.21 -9.95 9.87
C LEU A 219 12.51 -11.24 9.09
N HIS A 220 12.28 -11.24 7.77
CA HIS A 220 12.63 -12.37 6.91
C HIS A 220 14.12 -12.68 6.96
N GLN A 221 14.98 -11.67 6.78
CA GLN A 221 16.42 -11.87 6.86
C GLN A 221 16.86 -12.35 8.26
N HIS A 222 16.24 -11.84 9.33
CA HIS A 222 16.53 -12.30 10.70
C HIS A 222 16.14 -13.76 10.90
N ARG A 223 15.02 -14.20 10.30
CA ARG A 223 14.59 -15.61 10.29
C ARG A 223 15.58 -16.50 9.53
N GLU A 224 16.00 -16.10 8.33
CA GLU A 224 16.91 -16.89 7.49
C GLU A 224 18.35 -16.92 8.01
N SER A 225 18.76 -15.92 8.80
CA SER A 225 20.12 -15.84 9.36
C SER A 225 20.23 -16.41 10.77
N ASP A 226 19.26 -17.20 11.24
CA ASP A 226 19.17 -17.71 12.62
C ASP A 226 19.41 -16.63 13.70
N GLY A 227 18.91 -15.42 13.44
CA GLY A 227 19.04 -14.28 14.35
C GLY A 227 20.42 -13.59 14.38
N GLN A 228 21.36 -13.91 13.47
CA GLN A 228 22.64 -13.20 13.37
C GLN A 228 22.50 -11.72 13.01
N ILE A 229 21.37 -11.33 12.42
CA ILE A 229 21.10 -9.93 12.10
C ILE A 229 20.83 -9.16 13.39
N SER A 230 21.60 -8.08 13.55
CA SER A 230 21.46 -7.15 14.66
C SER A 230 20.03 -6.66 14.82
N THR A 231 19.43 -6.96 15.97
CA THR A 231 18.09 -6.53 16.36
C THR A 231 17.96 -5.02 16.54
N VAL A 232 19.08 -4.28 16.56
CA VAL A 232 19.11 -2.80 16.64
C VAL A 232 18.52 -2.14 15.39
N ARG A 233 18.49 -2.84 14.25
CA ARG A 233 17.91 -2.30 13.01
C ARG A 233 16.41 -2.02 13.13
N PHE A 234 15.69 -2.78 13.96
CA PHE A 234 14.25 -2.62 14.17
C PHE A 234 13.90 -1.29 14.86
N PRO A 235 14.42 -0.97 16.07
CA PRO A 235 14.13 0.31 16.71
C PRO A 235 14.70 1.50 15.92
N LEU A 236 15.82 1.33 15.22
CA LEU A 236 16.35 2.39 14.36
C LEU A 236 15.39 2.72 13.20
N LEU A 237 14.82 1.71 12.55
CA LEU A 237 13.82 1.91 11.51
C LEU A 237 12.60 2.67 12.06
N VAL A 238 12.07 2.24 13.21
CA VAL A 238 10.90 2.87 13.83
C VAL A 238 11.20 4.30 14.28
N ALA A 239 12.38 4.56 14.83
CA ALA A 239 12.81 5.91 15.20
C ALA A 239 12.84 6.87 14.01
N ILE A 240 13.24 6.41 12.83
CA ILE A 240 13.21 7.24 11.62
C ILE A 240 11.77 7.40 11.13
N TRP A 241 11.03 6.29 11.06
CA TRP A 241 9.67 6.23 10.53
C TRP A 241 8.69 7.11 11.30
N CYS A 242 8.75 7.14 12.64
CA CYS A 242 7.83 7.95 13.44
C CYS A 242 7.94 9.46 13.22
N ASN A 243 9.00 9.94 12.55
CA ASN A 243 9.15 11.34 12.15
C ASN A 243 8.50 11.64 10.78
N PHE A 244 8.20 10.61 10.00
CA PHE A 244 7.54 10.72 8.69
C PHE A 244 6.04 10.45 8.74
N ASP A 245 5.57 9.57 9.62
CA ASP A 245 4.17 9.16 9.67
C ASP A 245 3.73 8.85 11.11
N THR A 246 2.52 9.25 11.46
CA THR A 246 1.85 8.90 12.73
C THR A 246 1.57 7.40 12.85
N HIS A 247 1.42 6.68 11.73
CA HIS A 247 1.16 5.23 11.68
C HIS A 247 2.40 4.36 11.90
N ALA A 248 3.55 4.94 12.24
CA ALA A 248 4.76 4.17 12.57
C ALA A 248 4.57 3.17 13.73
N TRP A 249 3.52 3.33 14.55
CA TRP A 249 3.13 2.38 15.60
C TRP A 249 2.80 0.97 15.07
N ILE A 250 2.42 0.84 13.79
CA ILE A 250 2.20 -0.44 13.11
C ILE A 250 3.48 -1.30 13.16
N GLY A 251 4.66 -0.67 13.05
CA GLY A 251 5.93 -1.39 13.10
C GLY A 251 6.15 -2.14 14.42
N PRO A 252 6.12 -1.47 15.59
CA PRO A 252 6.14 -2.11 16.89
C PRO A 252 5.03 -3.14 17.10
N LEU A 253 3.81 -2.91 16.59
CA LEU A 253 2.73 -3.90 16.66
C LEU A 253 3.11 -5.19 15.91
N ILE A 254 3.59 -5.08 14.68
CA ILE A 254 4.07 -6.24 13.89
C ILE A 254 5.16 -6.98 14.66
N LEU A 255 6.13 -6.27 15.26
CA LEU A 255 7.20 -6.88 16.04
C LEU A 255 6.69 -7.60 17.30
N LEU A 256 5.71 -7.03 18.00
CA LEU A 256 5.08 -7.65 19.16
C LEU A 256 4.34 -8.93 18.78
N LEU A 257 3.51 -8.88 17.73
CA LEU A 257 2.78 -10.04 17.22
C LEU A 257 3.76 -11.13 16.75
N TYR A 258 4.81 -10.75 16.03
CA TYR A 258 5.82 -11.69 15.57
C TYR A 258 6.58 -12.34 16.75
N ALA A 259 7.01 -11.55 17.74
CA ALA A 259 7.69 -12.04 18.94
C ALA A 259 6.78 -12.94 19.80
N ALA A 260 5.48 -12.64 19.87
CA ALA A 260 4.49 -13.47 20.53
C ALA A 260 4.30 -14.81 19.82
N GLY A 261 4.21 -14.82 18.49
CA GLY A 261 4.13 -16.06 17.72
C GLY A 261 5.40 -16.90 17.80
N ALA A 262 6.58 -16.28 17.82
CA ALA A 262 7.85 -16.97 18.06
C ALA A 262 7.89 -17.60 19.45
N ARG A 263 7.42 -16.88 20.48
CA ARG A 263 7.33 -17.42 21.85
C ARG A 263 6.34 -18.57 21.95
N LEU A 264 5.20 -18.50 21.25
CA LEU A 264 4.23 -19.59 21.21
C LEU A 264 4.83 -20.83 20.54
N THR A 265 5.60 -20.64 19.47
CA THR A 265 6.35 -21.71 18.80
C THR A 265 7.31 -22.42 19.76
N ASP A 266 8.11 -21.65 20.52
CA ASP A 266 9.02 -22.20 21.55
C ASP A 266 8.26 -23.01 22.61
N ILE A 267 7.10 -22.53 23.08
CA ILE A 267 6.29 -23.21 24.10
C ILE A 267 5.73 -24.53 23.56
N LEU A 268 5.20 -24.54 22.35
CA LEU A 268 4.66 -25.74 21.71
C LEU A 268 5.75 -26.77 21.41
N ARG A 269 6.94 -26.31 21.03
CA ARG A 269 8.10 -27.16 20.77
C ARG A 269 8.61 -27.86 22.02
N ARG A 270 8.74 -27.14 23.13
CA ARG A 270 9.14 -27.73 24.43
C ARG A 270 8.22 -28.86 24.89
N ARG A 271 6.95 -28.84 24.45
CA ARG A 271 6.02 -29.94 24.69
C ARG A 271 6.32 -31.16 23.80
N SER A 272 6.65 -30.97 22.52
CA SER A 272 7.09 -32.05 21.59
C SER A 272 8.41 -32.70 22.03
N GLU A 273 9.36 -31.91 22.53
CA GLU A 273 10.67 -32.43 22.98
C GLU A 273 10.54 -33.41 24.15
N LEU A 274 9.54 -33.21 25.02
CA LEU A 274 9.21 -34.16 26.09
C LEU A 274 8.70 -35.51 25.53
N ASP A 275 8.16 -35.50 24.31
CA ASP A 275 7.68 -36.69 23.60
C ASP A 275 8.80 -37.38 22.77
N GLY A 276 10.05 -36.90 22.86
CA GLY A 276 11.22 -37.57 22.28
C GLY A 276 11.58 -37.17 20.84
N GLU A 277 10.97 -36.11 20.31
CA GLU A 277 11.26 -35.61 18.96
C GLU A 277 12.52 -34.72 18.95
N THR A 278 13.41 -34.90 17.96
CA THR A 278 14.68 -34.17 17.90
C THR A 278 14.46 -32.70 17.49
N ALA A 279 15.03 -31.79 18.27
CA ALA A 279 14.85 -30.36 18.07
C ALA A 279 15.91 -29.74 17.14
N GLU A 280 15.51 -29.26 15.97
CA GLU A 280 16.21 -28.20 15.23
C GLU A 280 16.51 -26.94 16.08
N PRO A 281 17.55 -26.16 15.76
CA PRO A 281 17.80 -24.88 16.44
C PRO A 281 16.62 -23.90 16.28
N SER A 282 16.30 -23.11 17.31
CA SER A 282 15.29 -22.03 17.21
C SER A 282 15.91 -20.65 17.35
N VAL A 283 15.29 -19.69 16.67
CA VAL A 283 15.60 -18.26 16.78
C VAL A 283 15.31 -17.79 18.21
N SER A 284 16.24 -17.05 18.82
CA SER A 284 16.11 -16.56 20.19
C SER A 284 14.93 -15.57 20.33
N SER A 285 13.82 -16.01 20.91
CA SER A 285 12.64 -15.17 21.14
C SER A 285 12.92 -13.97 22.06
N THR A 286 13.88 -14.07 22.98
CA THR A 286 14.26 -12.97 23.89
C THR A 286 14.76 -11.74 23.14
N GLY A 287 15.54 -11.93 22.06
CA GLY A 287 16.05 -10.82 21.26
C GLY A 287 14.95 -10.04 20.54
N LEU A 288 13.92 -10.75 20.05
CA LEU A 288 12.76 -10.14 19.38
C LEU A 288 11.88 -9.35 20.35
N TRP A 289 11.64 -9.84 21.56
CA TRP A 289 10.91 -9.09 22.59
C TRP A 289 11.63 -7.81 22.99
N LEU A 290 12.97 -7.87 23.17
CA LEU A 290 13.76 -6.68 23.44
C LEU A 290 13.68 -5.68 22.28
N ALA A 291 13.76 -6.16 21.03
CA ALA A 291 13.62 -5.32 19.84
C ALA A 291 12.24 -4.67 19.76
N ALA A 292 11.17 -5.39 20.08
CA ALA A 292 9.80 -4.87 20.09
C ALA A 292 9.65 -3.77 21.14
N VAL A 293 10.09 -4.00 22.39
CA VAL A 293 10.04 -2.98 23.46
C VAL A 293 10.90 -1.77 23.12
N ALA A 294 12.10 -1.98 22.59
CA ALA A 294 12.96 -0.89 22.13
C ALA A 294 12.32 -0.10 20.98
N SER A 295 11.56 -0.75 20.10
CA SER A 295 10.85 -0.09 19.00
C SER A 295 9.65 0.73 19.48
N ILE A 296 8.95 0.29 20.54
CA ILE A 296 7.93 1.12 21.21
C ILE A 296 8.58 2.37 21.80
N ALA A 297 9.71 2.21 22.49
CA ALA A 297 10.46 3.35 23.02
C ALA A 297 11.00 4.27 21.91
N ALA A 298 11.32 3.72 20.73
CA ALA A 298 11.77 4.49 19.57
C ALA A 298 10.71 5.45 19.02
N LEU A 299 9.41 5.20 19.24
CA LEU A 299 8.34 6.14 18.91
C LEU A 299 8.48 7.47 19.69
N LEU A 300 9.19 7.48 20.82
CA LEU A 300 9.47 8.70 21.58
C LEU A 300 10.56 9.56 20.94
N ILE A 301 11.25 9.08 19.89
CA ILE A 301 12.22 9.87 19.13
C ILE A 301 11.46 10.70 18.07
N ASN A 302 10.58 11.57 18.57
CA ASN A 302 9.81 12.52 17.79
C ASN A 302 9.72 13.84 18.60
N PRO A 303 9.66 15.03 17.95
CA PRO A 303 9.41 16.30 18.67
C PRO A 303 8.15 16.30 19.55
N PHE A 304 7.19 15.42 19.24
CA PHE A 304 5.94 15.20 19.96
C PHE A 304 5.86 13.74 20.46
N PRO A 305 6.67 13.34 21.46
CA PRO A 305 6.87 11.94 21.81
C PRO A 305 5.58 11.24 22.25
N PHE A 306 4.73 11.91 23.04
CA PHE A 306 3.47 11.34 23.50
C PHE A 306 2.43 11.23 22.38
N ASN A 307 2.36 12.20 21.47
CA ASN A 307 1.47 12.15 20.33
C ASN A 307 1.88 11.03 19.36
N SER A 308 3.18 10.80 19.18
CA SER A 308 3.66 9.68 18.37
C SER A 308 3.45 8.32 19.05
N LEU A 309 3.57 8.23 20.38
CA LEU A 309 3.33 6.98 21.11
C LEU A 309 1.84 6.63 21.20
N LEU A 310 0.99 7.63 21.41
CA LEU A 310 -0.46 7.49 21.60
C LEU A 310 -1.24 7.70 20.29
N SER A 311 -0.57 7.80 19.14
CA SER A 311 -1.22 7.91 17.83
C SER A 311 -2.27 6.82 17.57
N PRO A 312 -2.08 5.51 17.85
CA PRO A 312 -3.14 4.54 17.61
C PRO A 312 -4.40 4.84 18.43
N ILE A 313 -4.24 5.32 19.66
CA ILE A 313 -5.38 5.67 20.51
C ILE A 313 -6.10 6.89 19.93
N ALA A 314 -5.36 7.94 19.57
CA ALA A 314 -5.95 9.13 18.95
C ALA A 314 -6.68 8.79 17.64
N THR A 315 -6.05 8.01 16.76
CA THR A 315 -6.59 7.64 15.46
C THR A 315 -7.89 6.84 15.60
N TYR A 316 -7.91 5.74 16.36
CA TYR A 316 -9.12 4.91 16.43
C TYR A 316 -10.22 5.46 17.34
N THR A 317 -9.87 6.20 18.41
CA THR A 317 -10.88 6.66 19.38
C THR A 317 -11.42 8.05 19.10
N VAL A 318 -10.66 8.89 18.39
CA VAL A 318 -11.03 10.29 18.11
C VAL A 318 -11.18 10.50 16.61
N GLU A 319 -10.12 10.31 15.83
CA GLU A 319 -10.10 10.72 14.42
C GLU A 319 -11.09 9.88 13.60
N TYR A 320 -11.05 8.56 13.71
CA TYR A 320 -11.92 7.68 12.92
C TYR A 320 -13.38 7.79 13.34
N ALA A 321 -13.64 7.92 14.65
CA ALA A 321 -14.99 8.13 15.15
C ALA A 321 -15.60 9.44 14.60
N GLN A 322 -14.83 10.54 14.61
CA GLN A 322 -15.27 11.82 14.07
C GLN A 322 -15.42 11.78 12.55
N MET A 323 -14.49 11.14 11.83
CA MET A 323 -14.56 11.01 10.38
C MET A 323 -15.75 10.15 9.95
N ALA A 324 -16.04 9.05 10.65
CA ALA A 324 -17.20 8.23 10.39
C ALA A 324 -18.53 8.99 10.60
N GLU A 325 -18.58 9.87 11.61
CA GLU A 325 -19.75 10.73 11.87
C GLU A 325 -19.93 11.80 10.77
N HIS A 326 -18.85 12.43 10.32
CA HIS A 326 -18.90 13.48 9.30
C HIS A 326 -19.01 12.95 7.87
N LEU A 327 -18.52 11.74 7.61
CA LEU A 327 -18.49 11.11 6.30
C LEU A 327 -19.24 9.77 6.29
N PRO A 328 -20.53 9.72 6.69
CA PRO A 328 -21.27 8.47 6.76
C PRO A 328 -21.33 7.79 5.39
N VAL A 329 -21.14 6.48 5.36
CA VAL A 329 -21.28 5.66 4.16
C VAL A 329 -22.78 5.45 3.94
N THR A 330 -23.38 6.20 3.03
CA THR A 330 -24.82 6.10 2.71
C THR A 330 -25.06 5.64 1.29
N SER A 331 -26.15 4.90 1.07
CA SER A 331 -26.61 4.50 -0.26
C SER A 331 -26.83 5.73 -1.16
N GLY A 332 -25.97 5.93 -2.17
CA GLY A 332 -26.04 7.04 -3.13
C GLY A 332 -24.86 8.01 -3.12
N THR A 333 -23.96 7.95 -2.12
CA THR A 333 -22.70 8.73 -2.13
C THR A 333 -21.55 7.93 -2.74
N GLY A 334 -20.71 8.58 -3.55
CA GLY A 334 -19.51 7.97 -4.13
C GLY A 334 -18.50 7.49 -3.08
N ALA A 335 -17.65 6.53 -3.45
CA ALA A 335 -16.63 5.92 -2.59
C ALA A 335 -15.37 6.81 -2.40
N ASP A 336 -15.58 8.10 -2.17
CA ASP A 336 -14.54 9.15 -2.14
C ASP A 336 -13.74 9.14 -0.82
N GLY A 337 -12.96 8.08 -0.56
CA GLY A 337 -12.15 7.90 0.66
C GLY A 337 -12.94 7.69 1.96
N ARG A 338 -14.28 7.62 1.88
CA ARG A 338 -15.16 7.41 3.05
C ARG A 338 -15.09 5.99 3.59
N LEU A 339 -14.73 5.03 2.74
CA LEU A 339 -14.66 3.62 3.11
C LEU A 339 -13.52 3.34 4.08
N ASP A 340 -12.43 4.10 4.01
CA ASP A 340 -11.23 3.89 4.82
C ASP A 340 -11.52 3.91 6.33
N PHE A 341 -12.49 4.73 6.75
CA PHE A 341 -12.89 4.88 8.15
C PHE A 341 -14.03 3.95 8.58
N ALA A 342 -14.62 3.21 7.63
CA ALA A 342 -15.69 2.27 7.92
C ALA A 342 -15.13 0.92 8.38
N SER A 343 -15.92 0.22 9.20
CA SER A 343 -15.65 -1.18 9.50
C SER A 343 -15.97 -2.04 8.28
N MET A 344 -15.15 -3.07 8.04
CA MET A 344 -15.44 -4.10 7.04
C MET A 344 -16.75 -4.85 7.31
N LEU A 345 -17.27 -4.80 8.55
CA LEU A 345 -18.54 -5.43 8.94
C LEU A 345 -19.76 -4.60 8.54
N ASP A 346 -19.58 -3.34 8.11
CA ASP A 346 -20.67 -2.51 7.63
C ASP A 346 -21.12 -2.98 6.23
N THR A 347 -22.39 -3.39 6.14
CA THR A 347 -23.00 -3.87 4.90
C THR A 347 -23.00 -2.82 3.80
N ASP A 348 -23.13 -1.54 4.15
CA ASP A 348 -23.11 -0.45 3.18
C ASP A 348 -21.69 -0.19 2.65
N ALA A 349 -20.66 -0.46 3.46
CA ALA A 349 -19.27 -0.41 3.03
C ALA A 349 -18.94 -1.58 2.08
N ILE A 350 -19.35 -2.81 2.43
CA ILE A 350 -19.12 -4.01 1.58
C ILE A 350 -19.71 -3.82 0.18
N ALA A 351 -20.91 -3.23 0.07
CA ALA A 351 -21.56 -2.99 -1.21
C ALA A 351 -20.79 -2.02 -2.13
N LYS A 352 -19.83 -1.29 -1.59
CA LYS A 352 -19.01 -0.28 -2.29
C LYS A 352 -17.55 -0.69 -2.43
N PHE A 353 -17.17 -1.91 -2.07
CA PHE A 353 -15.80 -2.38 -2.29
C PHE A 353 -15.42 -2.25 -3.76
N ASP A 354 -14.30 -1.59 -3.99
CA ASP A 354 -13.70 -1.49 -5.30
C ASP A 354 -12.70 -2.64 -5.53
N HIS A 355 -11.99 -2.55 -6.65
CA HIS A 355 -10.97 -3.52 -7.02
C HIS A 355 -9.78 -3.60 -6.05
N THR A 356 -9.42 -2.52 -5.33
CA THR A 356 -8.30 -2.54 -4.38
C THR A 356 -8.69 -3.30 -3.12
N HIS A 357 -9.89 -3.07 -2.60
CA HIS A 357 -10.44 -3.80 -1.47
C HIS A 357 -10.56 -5.30 -1.80
N VAL A 358 -11.12 -5.64 -2.96
CA VAL A 358 -11.24 -7.04 -3.40
C VAL A 358 -9.86 -7.68 -3.54
N ALA A 359 -8.88 -7.01 -4.14
CA ALA A 359 -7.51 -7.53 -4.25
C ALA A 359 -6.87 -7.79 -2.87
N GLY A 360 -7.09 -6.90 -1.90
CA GLY A 360 -6.60 -7.07 -0.54
C GLY A 360 -7.20 -8.30 0.15
N LEU A 361 -8.52 -8.48 0.03
CA LEU A 361 -9.20 -9.66 0.58
C LEU A 361 -8.77 -10.96 -0.11
N VAL A 362 -8.56 -10.93 -1.43
CA VAL A 362 -8.06 -12.09 -2.18
C VAL A 362 -6.67 -12.50 -1.68
N VAL A 363 -5.73 -11.57 -1.51
CA VAL A 363 -4.38 -11.93 -1.04
C VAL A 363 -4.39 -12.42 0.41
N ILE A 364 -5.25 -11.87 1.28
CA ILE A 364 -5.45 -12.36 2.65
C ILE A 364 -6.02 -13.78 2.66
N LEU A 365 -6.99 -14.07 1.79
CA LEU A 365 -7.57 -15.40 1.64
C LEU A 365 -6.51 -16.40 1.15
N LEU A 366 -5.73 -16.04 0.11
CA LEU A 366 -4.64 -16.86 -0.40
C LEU A 366 -3.61 -17.16 0.69
N ALA A 367 -3.19 -16.15 1.45
CA ALA A 367 -2.25 -16.32 2.55
C ALA A 367 -2.78 -17.27 3.63
N THR A 368 -4.07 -17.12 3.98
CA THR A 368 -4.73 -17.99 4.95
C THR A 368 -4.82 -19.43 4.46
N CYS A 369 -5.22 -19.64 3.20
CA CYS A 369 -5.29 -20.97 2.59
C CYS A 369 -3.92 -21.65 2.56
N VAL A 370 -2.87 -20.94 2.12
CA VAL A 370 -1.50 -21.45 2.10
C VAL A 370 -1.06 -21.83 3.52
N LEU A 371 -1.21 -20.94 4.50
CA LEU A 371 -0.85 -21.22 5.90
C LEU A 371 -1.60 -22.42 6.50
N VAL A 372 -2.86 -22.64 6.12
CA VAL A 372 -3.65 -23.79 6.58
C VAL A 372 -3.17 -25.09 5.92
N ILE A 373 -2.88 -25.07 4.62
CA ILE A 373 -2.45 -26.26 3.86
C ILE A 373 -1.04 -26.69 4.28
N SER A 374 -0.11 -25.75 4.36
CA SER A 374 1.29 -26.00 4.72
C SER A 374 1.55 -25.69 6.19
N TRP A 375 0.58 -25.97 7.06
CA TRP A 375 0.65 -25.58 8.46
C TRP A 375 1.90 -26.15 9.13
N SER A 376 2.88 -25.28 9.37
CA SER A 376 4.08 -25.59 10.13
C SER A 376 4.11 -24.76 11.40
N ARG A 377 4.65 -25.33 12.49
CA ARG A 377 4.85 -24.58 13.74
C ARG A 377 5.78 -23.38 13.53
N ASN A 378 6.65 -23.42 12.53
CA ASN A 378 7.60 -22.36 12.21
C ASN A 378 6.94 -21.14 11.54
N ASP A 379 5.68 -21.26 11.08
CA ASP A 379 4.93 -20.16 10.46
C ASP A 379 3.98 -19.45 11.45
N LEU A 380 3.91 -19.89 12.70
CA LEU A 380 3.13 -19.21 13.74
C LEU A 380 3.47 -17.72 13.93
N PRO A 381 4.74 -17.27 13.86
CA PRO A 381 5.06 -15.84 13.95
C PRO A 381 4.35 -15.02 12.88
N ILE A 382 4.42 -15.43 11.61
CA ILE A 382 3.81 -14.69 10.50
C ILE A 382 2.29 -14.83 10.50
N ALA A 383 1.77 -16.02 10.87
CA ALA A 383 0.33 -16.24 11.03
C ALA A 383 -0.28 -15.32 12.11
N LEU A 384 0.41 -15.10 13.22
CA LEU A 384 -0.07 -14.21 14.28
C LEU A 384 -0.03 -12.73 13.86
N VAL A 385 0.98 -12.31 13.09
CA VAL A 385 1.03 -10.97 12.50
C VAL A 385 -0.13 -10.77 11.53
N LEU A 386 -0.35 -11.71 10.59
CA LEU A 386 -1.45 -11.66 9.64
C LEU A 386 -2.81 -11.60 10.35
N GLY A 387 -3.03 -12.48 11.33
CA GLY A 387 -4.28 -12.51 12.10
C GLY A 387 -4.53 -11.21 12.87
N GLY A 388 -3.50 -10.64 13.52
CA GLY A 388 -3.64 -9.39 14.27
C GLY A 388 -3.95 -8.19 13.37
N LEU A 389 -3.28 -8.05 12.23
CA LEU A 389 -3.55 -6.97 11.28
C LEU A 389 -4.87 -7.17 10.52
N PHE A 390 -5.26 -8.41 10.26
CA PHE A 390 -6.59 -8.71 9.70
C PHE A 390 -7.70 -8.25 10.65
N VAL A 391 -7.56 -8.52 11.96
CA VAL A 391 -8.52 -8.02 12.96
C VAL A 391 -8.59 -6.49 12.94
N LEU A 392 -7.45 -5.79 12.83
CA LEU A 392 -7.46 -4.33 12.69
C LEU A 392 -8.18 -3.88 11.40
N SER A 393 -7.94 -4.54 10.28
CA SER A 393 -8.59 -4.25 9.00
C SER A 393 -10.11 -4.47 9.03
N VAL A 394 -10.57 -5.44 9.83
CA VAL A 394 -12.01 -5.66 10.03
C VAL A 394 -12.65 -4.47 10.76
N PHE A 395 -11.94 -3.86 11.71
CA PHE A 395 -12.42 -2.67 12.42
C PHE A 395 -12.25 -1.38 11.63
N ALA A 396 -11.20 -1.26 10.82
CA ALA A 396 -10.96 -0.10 9.98
C ALA A 396 -10.33 -0.51 8.64
N LEU A 397 -11.05 -0.27 7.54
CA LEU A 397 -10.60 -0.64 6.20
C LEU A 397 -9.30 0.06 5.78
N HIS A 398 -8.96 1.20 6.37
CA HIS A 398 -7.67 1.87 6.18
C HIS A 398 -6.44 0.98 6.45
N GLU A 399 -6.57 -0.06 7.28
CA GLU A 399 -5.46 -0.98 7.59
C GLU A 399 -5.33 -2.15 6.59
N LEU A 400 -6.28 -2.29 5.67
CA LEU A 400 -6.31 -3.35 4.66
C LEU A 400 -5.08 -3.34 3.74
N PRO A 401 -4.56 -2.18 3.28
CA PRO A 401 -3.36 -2.10 2.47
C PRO A 401 -2.12 -2.69 3.17
N VAL A 402 -1.90 -2.33 4.43
CA VAL A 402 -0.81 -2.87 5.26
C VAL A 402 -0.96 -4.38 5.47
N THR A 403 -2.18 -4.83 5.74
CA THR A 403 -2.48 -6.26 5.91
C THR A 403 -2.24 -7.05 4.63
N SER A 404 -2.53 -6.45 3.46
CA SER A 404 -2.28 -7.04 2.15
C SER A 404 -0.79 -7.27 1.87
N ILE A 405 0.07 -6.34 2.32
CA ILE A 405 1.53 -6.50 2.25
C ILE A 405 1.98 -7.70 3.09
N VAL A 406 1.50 -7.80 4.33
CA VAL A 406 1.82 -8.94 5.22
C VAL A 406 1.30 -10.26 4.65
N ALA A 407 0.08 -10.26 4.11
CA ALA A 407 -0.52 -11.42 3.46
C ALA A 407 0.30 -11.89 2.27
N ALA A 408 0.77 -10.98 1.40
CA ALA A 408 1.62 -11.35 0.28
C ALA A 408 2.93 -12.01 0.73
N VAL A 409 3.58 -11.47 1.77
CA VAL A 409 4.80 -12.07 2.34
C VAL A 409 4.53 -13.43 2.97
N ALA A 410 3.42 -13.57 3.70
CA ALA A 410 3.02 -14.84 4.30
C ALA A 410 2.74 -15.89 3.21
N ALA A 411 1.88 -15.59 2.24
CA ALA A 411 1.56 -16.48 1.13
C ALA A 411 2.79 -16.86 0.31
N GLY A 412 3.65 -15.88 -0.01
CA GLY A 412 4.84 -16.08 -0.84
C GLY A 412 5.89 -16.95 -0.16
N THR A 413 6.26 -16.63 1.09
CA THR A 413 7.33 -17.36 1.79
C THR A 413 6.89 -18.72 2.31
N THR A 414 5.62 -18.88 2.68
CA THR A 414 5.11 -20.16 3.17
C THR A 414 4.91 -21.16 2.02
N ALA A 415 4.43 -20.74 0.85
CA ALA A 415 4.27 -21.64 -0.30
C ALA A 415 5.61 -22.11 -0.93
N GLN A 416 6.71 -21.42 -0.63
CA GLN A 416 8.06 -21.79 -1.08
C GLN A 416 8.74 -22.82 -0.16
N ARG A 417 8.10 -23.22 0.94
CA ARG A 417 8.61 -24.21 1.90
C ARG A 417 7.73 -25.45 1.83
#